data_AF-A0AAV7PFX6-F1
#
_entry.id   AF-A0AAV7PFX6-F1
#
_cell.length_a   1.000
_cell.length_b   1.000
_cell.length_c   1.000
_cell.angle_alpha   90.00
_cell.angle_beta   90.00
_cell.angle_gamma   90.00
#
_symmetry.space_group_name_H-M   'P 1'
#
loop_
_entity.id
_entity.type
_entity.pdbx_description
1 polymer ?
#
loop_
_entity_poly.entity_id
_entity_poly.type
_entity_poly.pdbx_seq_one_letter_code
_entity_poly.pdbx_strand_id
1 'polypeptide(L)'
;MPDHTKPFVVFCHERDACSLSVLTQVHGDAKRPVAYFSATLEPVAAALPGCLRAVATVGQSLAQCEGIVMGHPLTVMVPHSVGILLTRTKTQHMTNARLPKYETIILGSPNVTLKRCTVLNPATLLPNENTEVEDADEVEHDCLEVTEMCTKPRPDIKDTQLEENDYIIFVDG
;
A
#
# COMPACT_ATOMS: atom_id res chain seq x y z
N MET A 1 -16.44 2.17 -21.59
CA MET A 1 -15.40 3.11 -22.04
C MET A 1 -15.22 4.14 -20.94
N PRO A 2 -13.99 4.56 -20.61
CA PRO A 2 -13.74 5.60 -19.61
C PRO A 2 -14.41 6.92 -20.00
N ASP A 3 -14.97 7.63 -19.02
CA ASP A 3 -15.60 8.94 -19.19
C ASP A 3 -14.74 10.01 -18.49
N HIS A 4 -13.90 10.70 -19.26
CA HIS A 4 -12.96 11.68 -18.72
C HIS A 4 -13.60 12.95 -18.13
N THR A 5 -14.92 13.13 -18.30
CA THR A 5 -15.65 14.22 -17.63
C THR A 5 -15.93 13.91 -16.15
N LYS A 6 -15.73 12.65 -15.74
CA LYS A 6 -15.98 12.17 -14.39
C LYS A 6 -14.68 11.83 -13.68
N PRO A 7 -14.59 12.06 -12.35
CA PRO A 7 -13.42 11.66 -11.58
C PRO A 7 -13.28 10.14 -11.56
N PHE A 8 -12.03 9.70 -11.51
CA PHE A 8 -11.69 8.29 -11.32
C PHE A 8 -11.49 7.99 -9.83
N VAL A 9 -11.80 6.75 -9.44
CA VAL A 9 -11.44 6.22 -8.12
C VAL A 9 -10.76 4.87 -8.32
N VAL A 10 -9.54 4.72 -7.82
CA VAL A 10 -8.85 3.43 -7.77
C VAL A 10 -8.86 2.91 -6.34
N PHE A 11 -9.36 1.69 -6.16
CA PHE A 11 -9.28 0.97 -4.89
C PHE A 11 -8.07 0.04 -4.95
N CYS A 12 -7.22 0.11 -3.94
CA CYS A 12 -5.96 -0.65 -3.87
C CYS A 12 -5.98 -1.54 -2.64
N HIS A 13 -5.54 -2.78 -2.81
CA HIS A 13 -5.33 -3.74 -1.74
C HIS A 13 -4.05 -4.53 -1.99
N GLU A 14 -3.37 -4.91 -0.92
CA GLU A 14 -2.20 -5.76 -0.97
C GLU A 14 -2.53 -7.08 -0.29
N ARG A 15 -2.21 -8.19 -0.95
CA ARG A 15 -2.34 -9.52 -0.36
C ARG A 15 -1.21 -10.41 -0.86
N ASP A 16 -0.50 -11.06 0.06
CA ASP A 16 0.53 -12.05 -0.24
C ASP A 16 1.57 -11.55 -1.26
N ALA A 17 2.02 -10.30 -1.08
CA ALA A 17 2.92 -9.58 -1.98
C ALA A 17 2.39 -9.38 -3.41
N CYS A 18 1.07 -9.47 -3.59
CA CYS A 18 0.38 -9.12 -4.82
C CYS A 18 -0.37 -7.80 -4.64
N SER A 19 -0.12 -6.87 -5.56
CA SER A 19 -0.89 -5.65 -5.73
C SER A 19 -2.19 -6.00 -6.44
N LEU A 20 -3.32 -5.64 -5.84
CA LEU A 20 -4.65 -5.78 -6.41
C LEU A 20 -5.31 -4.41 -6.46
N SER A 21 -5.86 -4.03 -7.60
CA SER A 21 -6.61 -2.78 -7.69
C SER A 21 -7.74 -2.81 -8.71
N VAL A 22 -8.73 -1.95 -8.47
CA VAL A 22 -9.84 -1.73 -9.39
C VAL A 22 -10.03 -0.24 -9.62
N LEU A 23 -9.92 0.16 -10.88
CA LEU A 23 -10.23 1.52 -11.34
C LEU A 23 -11.72 1.61 -11.61
N THR A 24 -12.38 2.63 -11.08
CA THR A 24 -13.83 2.80 -11.15
C THR A 24 -14.21 4.24 -11.50
N GLN A 25 -15.44 4.40 -11.95
CA GLN A 25 -16.09 5.70 -12.11
C GLN A 25 -17.55 5.62 -11.66
N VAL A 26 -18.12 6.76 -11.28
CA VAL A 26 -19.53 6.85 -10.88
C VAL A 26 -20.45 6.65 -12.10
N HIS A 27 -21.41 5.75 -11.96
CA HIS A 27 -22.45 5.48 -12.95
C HIS A 27 -23.80 5.35 -12.26
N GLY A 28 -24.61 6.41 -12.33
CA GLY A 28 -25.78 6.54 -11.46
C GLY A 28 -25.32 6.67 -10.01
N ASP A 29 -25.91 5.87 -9.13
CA ASP A 29 -25.61 5.86 -7.70
C ASP A 29 -24.51 4.85 -7.30
N ALA A 30 -23.93 4.15 -8.28
CA ALA A 30 -22.95 3.09 -8.04
C ALA A 30 -21.57 3.38 -8.64
N LYS A 31 -20.53 2.77 -8.05
CA LYS A 31 -19.17 2.77 -8.61
C LYS A 31 -19.06 1.63 -9.62
N ARG A 32 -18.87 1.96 -10.90
CA ARG A 32 -18.71 0.99 -11.98
C ARG A 32 -17.23 0.73 -12.26
N PRO A 33 -16.76 -0.52 -12.25
CA PRO A 33 -15.41 -0.87 -12.68
C PRO A 33 -15.15 -0.48 -14.14
N VAL A 34 -14.03 0.20 -14.36
CA VAL A 34 -13.45 0.52 -15.67
C VAL A 34 -12.37 -0.51 -16.02
N ALA A 35 -11.54 -0.88 -15.06
CA ALA A 35 -10.47 -1.86 -15.22
C ALA A 35 -10.12 -2.52 -13.88
N TYR A 36 -9.64 -3.76 -13.96
CA TYR A 36 -9.03 -4.48 -12.84
C TYR A 36 -7.54 -4.67 -13.13
N PHE A 37 -6.72 -4.48 -12.12
CA PHE A 37 -5.28 -4.71 -12.19
C PHE A 37 -4.85 -5.64 -11.08
N SER A 38 -3.95 -6.56 -11.41
CA SER A 38 -3.30 -7.42 -10.45
C SER A 38 -1.88 -7.70 -10.91
N ALA A 39 -0.92 -7.58 -10.02
CA ALA A 39 0.47 -7.93 -10.33
C ALA A 39 1.26 -8.19 -9.04
N THR A 40 2.20 -9.12 -9.13
CA THR A 40 3.17 -9.37 -8.06
C THR A 40 4.04 -8.14 -7.84
N LEU A 41 4.32 -7.82 -6.59
CA LEU A 41 5.29 -6.80 -6.23
C LEU A 41 6.71 -7.27 -6.59
N GLU A 42 7.58 -6.32 -6.94
CA GLU A 42 9.01 -6.60 -7.14
C GLU A 42 9.62 -7.24 -5.87
N PRO A 43 10.63 -8.14 -5.98
CA PRO A 43 11.10 -8.94 -4.85
C PRO A 43 11.48 -8.14 -3.60
N VAL A 44 12.05 -6.95 -3.77
CA VAL A 44 12.41 -6.07 -2.65
C VAL A 44 11.17 -5.51 -1.96
N ALA A 45 10.16 -5.07 -2.72
CA ALA A 45 8.90 -4.59 -2.16
C ALA A 45 8.12 -5.75 -1.52
N ALA A 46 8.13 -6.94 -2.12
CA ALA A 46 7.50 -8.14 -1.59
C ALA A 46 8.01 -8.53 -0.19
N ALA A 47 9.28 -8.22 0.12
CA ALA A 47 9.93 -8.48 1.40
C ALA A 47 9.64 -7.42 2.49
N LEU A 48 8.94 -6.33 2.16
CA LEU A 48 8.59 -5.29 3.15
C LEU A 48 7.43 -5.74 4.05
N PRO A 49 7.27 -5.14 5.25
CA PRO A 49 6.05 -5.25 6.05
C PRO A 49 4.81 -4.86 5.25
N GLY A 50 3.66 -5.47 5.55
CA GLY A 50 2.40 -5.28 4.78
C GLY A 50 2.00 -3.82 4.56
N CYS A 51 2.09 -2.98 5.60
CA CYS A 51 1.83 -1.54 5.50
C CYS A 51 2.71 -0.84 4.44
N LEU A 52 3.98 -1.22 4.34
CA LEU A 52 4.91 -0.67 3.35
C LEU A 52 4.69 -1.30 1.96
N ARG A 53 4.23 -2.55 1.89
CA ARG A 53 3.78 -3.15 0.62
C ARG A 53 2.54 -2.45 0.06
N ALA A 54 1.68 -1.92 0.92
CA ALA A 54 0.56 -1.08 0.49
C ALA A 54 1.03 0.22 -0.20
N VAL A 55 2.13 0.82 0.24
CA VAL A 55 2.75 1.97 -0.45
C VAL A 55 3.21 1.57 -1.86
N ALA A 56 3.90 0.43 -1.98
CA ALA A 56 4.35 -0.09 -3.27
C ALA A 56 3.16 -0.42 -4.21
N THR A 57 2.11 -1.03 -3.65
CA THR A 57 0.85 -1.36 -4.34
C THR A 57 0.18 -0.12 -4.93
N VAL A 58 0.12 0.98 -4.16
CA VAL A 58 -0.43 2.25 -4.66
C VAL A 58 0.42 2.80 -5.81
N GLY A 59 1.74 2.87 -5.64
CA GLY A 59 2.64 3.35 -6.69
C GLY A 59 2.52 2.54 -7.99
N GLN A 60 2.40 1.22 -7.87
CA GLN A 60 2.21 0.32 -9.00
C GLN A 60 0.83 0.48 -9.66
N SER A 61 -0.23 0.62 -8.87
CA SER A 61 -1.60 0.83 -9.37
C SER A 61 -1.72 2.16 -10.12
N LEU A 62 -1.07 3.21 -9.64
CA LEU A 62 -1.00 4.50 -10.33
C LEU A 62 -0.35 4.37 -11.71
N ALA A 63 0.81 3.70 -11.79
CA ALA A 63 1.49 3.45 -13.06
C ALA A 63 0.64 2.60 -14.03
N GLN A 64 -0.09 1.60 -13.53
CA GLN A 64 -0.96 0.77 -14.36
C GLN A 64 -2.17 1.52 -14.92
N CYS A 65 -2.75 2.44 -14.14
CA CYS A 65 -3.92 3.20 -14.55
C CYS A 65 -3.60 4.50 -15.29
N GLU A 66 -2.34 4.94 -15.34
CA GLU A 66 -1.90 6.22 -15.91
C GLU A 66 -2.40 6.41 -17.36
N GLY A 67 -2.24 5.38 -18.20
CA GLY A 67 -2.69 5.42 -19.59
C GLY A 67 -4.22 5.50 -19.77
N ILE A 68 -5.00 5.09 -18.75
CA ILE A 68 -6.47 5.18 -18.76
C ILE A 68 -6.94 6.51 -18.15
N VAL A 69 -6.29 6.97 -17.09
CA VAL A 69 -6.68 8.20 -16.36
C VAL A 69 -6.22 9.44 -17.11
N MET A 70 -5.07 9.40 -17.78
CA MET A 70 -4.53 10.49 -18.61
C MET A 70 -4.50 11.85 -17.89
N GLY A 71 -4.02 11.87 -16.65
CA GLY A 71 -3.90 13.10 -15.85
C GLY A 71 -5.20 13.68 -15.30
N HIS A 72 -6.35 13.03 -15.51
CA HIS A 72 -7.62 13.45 -14.92
C HIS A 72 -7.64 13.21 -13.40
N PRO A 73 -8.56 13.85 -12.66
CA PRO A 73 -8.67 13.67 -11.22
C PRO A 73 -8.86 12.20 -10.84
N LEU A 74 -8.01 11.72 -9.94
CA LEU A 74 -7.97 10.35 -9.46
C LEU A 74 -7.92 10.33 -7.93
N THR A 75 -8.89 9.66 -7.32
CA THR A 75 -8.85 9.34 -5.90
C THR A 75 -8.29 7.93 -5.71
N VAL A 76 -7.28 7.78 -4.86
CA VAL A 76 -6.73 6.49 -4.44
C VAL A 76 -7.34 6.14 -3.09
N MET A 77 -8.00 4.99 -3.01
CA MET A 77 -8.60 4.43 -1.81
C MET A 77 -7.79 3.22 -1.37
N VAL A 78 -7.26 3.23 -0.15
CA VAL A 78 -6.42 2.14 0.38
C VAL A 78 -6.68 1.94 1.90
N PRO A 79 -6.67 0.71 2.44
CA PRO A 79 -6.90 0.47 3.87
C PRO A 79 -5.82 1.03 4.80
N HIS A 80 -4.61 1.19 4.29
CA HIS A 80 -3.44 1.66 5.04
C HIS A 80 -3.25 3.18 4.93
N SER A 81 -2.69 3.79 5.98
CA SER A 81 -2.37 5.22 6.03
C SER A 81 -1.11 5.57 5.23
N VAL A 82 -1.14 5.39 3.91
CA VAL A 82 0.00 5.58 2.99
C VAL A 82 0.64 6.97 3.11
N GLY A 83 -0.16 8.03 3.23
CA GLY A 83 0.37 9.39 3.39
C GLY A 83 1.20 9.57 4.67
N ILE A 84 0.77 8.94 5.77
CA ILE A 84 1.50 8.96 7.04
C ILE A 84 2.78 8.12 6.93
N LEU A 85 2.71 6.95 6.28
CA LEU A 85 3.88 6.10 6.07
C LEU A 85 4.96 6.80 5.26
N LEU A 86 4.59 7.54 4.21
CA LEU A 86 5.56 8.29 3.41
C LEU A 86 6.19 9.46 4.18
N THR A 87 5.40 10.17 4.99
CA THR A 87 5.86 11.40 5.66
C THR A 87 6.54 11.19 7.02
N ARG A 88 6.18 10.12 7.76
CA ARG A 88 6.64 9.89 9.14
C ARG A 88 7.58 8.70 9.32
N THR A 89 7.60 7.74 8.40
CA THR A 89 8.50 6.59 8.54
C THR A 89 9.93 7.09 8.28
N LYS A 90 10.74 7.19 9.33
CA LYS A 90 12.17 7.50 9.23
C LYS A 90 12.88 6.36 8.49
N THR A 91 12.88 6.41 7.16
CA THR A 91 13.88 5.97 6.16
C THR A 91 14.72 4.69 6.34
N GLN A 92 14.56 3.88 7.40
CA GLN A 92 15.38 2.68 7.61
C GLN A 92 14.88 1.46 6.83
N HIS A 93 13.59 1.42 6.50
CA HIS A 93 12.95 0.21 5.95
C HIS A 93 12.68 0.29 4.45
N MET A 94 12.75 1.49 3.88
CA MET A 94 12.65 1.74 2.45
C MET A 94 13.99 2.26 1.95
N THR A 95 14.58 1.61 0.94
CA THR A 95 15.85 2.05 0.35
C THR A 95 15.77 3.51 -0.09
N ASN A 96 16.84 4.30 0.11
CA ASN A 96 16.92 5.73 -0.23
C ASN A 96 16.51 6.09 -1.68
N ALA A 97 16.56 5.14 -2.62
CA ALA A 97 16.11 5.36 -4.00
C ALA A 97 14.59 5.20 -4.21
N ARG A 98 13.90 4.42 -3.37
CA ARG A 98 12.48 4.07 -3.55
C ARG A 98 11.53 5.03 -2.85
N LEU A 99 11.89 5.51 -1.67
CA LEU A 99 11.04 6.43 -0.93
C LEU A 99 10.78 7.72 -1.73
N PRO A 100 11.78 8.41 -2.30
CA PRO A 100 11.53 9.60 -3.12
C PRO A 100 10.72 9.29 -4.37
N LYS A 101 10.88 8.09 -4.94
CA LYS A 101 10.09 7.63 -6.10
C LYS A 101 8.61 7.54 -5.73
N TYR A 102 8.27 6.91 -4.61
CA TYR A 102 6.88 6.80 -4.18
C TYR A 102 6.31 8.13 -3.71
N GLU A 103 7.07 8.95 -2.99
CA GLU A 103 6.65 10.31 -2.64
C GLU A 103 6.30 11.12 -3.90
N THR A 104 7.16 11.09 -4.92
CA THR A 104 6.92 11.82 -6.18
C THR A 104 5.66 11.34 -6.89
N ILE A 105 5.48 10.02 -7.03
CA ILE A 105 4.34 9.44 -7.75
C ILE A 105 3.02 9.61 -6.98
N ILE A 106 3.05 9.52 -5.65
CA ILE A 106 1.84 9.43 -4.83
C ILE A 106 1.45 10.79 -4.26
N LEU A 107 2.42 11.57 -3.75
CA LEU A 107 2.19 12.86 -3.12
C LEU A 107 2.50 14.03 -4.06
N GLY A 108 3.37 13.83 -5.06
CA GLY A 108 3.77 14.86 -6.02
C GLY A 108 2.81 15.07 -7.19
N SER A 109 1.96 14.09 -7.50
CA SER A 109 1.01 14.18 -8.61
C SER A 109 -0.20 15.06 -8.26
N PRO A 110 -0.42 16.20 -8.94
CA PRO A 110 -1.47 17.17 -8.57
C PRO A 110 -2.89 16.68 -8.84
N ASN A 111 -3.05 15.67 -9.70
CA ASN A 111 -4.34 15.06 -10.02
C ASN A 111 -4.68 13.87 -9.10
N VAL A 112 -3.81 13.51 -8.15
CA VAL A 112 -3.98 12.36 -7.26
C VAL A 112 -4.38 12.82 -5.87
N THR A 113 -5.43 12.22 -5.31
CA THR A 113 -5.86 12.43 -3.91
C THR A 113 -5.88 11.10 -3.18
N LEU A 114 -5.15 10.99 -2.07
CA LEU A 114 -5.17 9.82 -1.20
C LEU A 114 -6.31 9.89 -0.19
N LYS A 115 -7.03 8.79 -0.02
CA LYS A 115 -8.04 8.60 1.02
C LYS A 115 -7.96 7.18 1.59
N ARG A 116 -8.37 7.03 2.85
CA ARG A 116 -8.44 5.74 3.53
C ARG A 116 -9.78 5.06 3.23
N CYS A 117 -9.75 3.75 3.04
CA CYS A 117 -10.94 2.91 2.91
C CYS A 117 -10.69 1.60 3.66
N THR A 118 -11.30 1.44 4.83
CA THR A 118 -10.96 0.36 5.78
C THR A 118 -11.37 -1.01 5.25
N VAL A 119 -12.57 -1.12 4.67
CA VAL A 119 -13.13 -2.41 4.26
C VAL A 119 -13.39 -2.46 2.76
N LEU A 120 -12.75 -3.43 2.08
CA LEU A 120 -13.03 -3.78 0.69
C LEU A 120 -13.61 -5.20 0.63
N ASN A 121 -14.64 -5.41 -0.18
CA ASN A 121 -15.17 -6.73 -0.48
C ASN A 121 -14.08 -7.56 -1.20
N PRO A 122 -13.70 -8.74 -0.70
CA PRO A 122 -12.65 -9.55 -1.32
C PRO A 122 -12.95 -9.98 -2.77
N ALA A 123 -14.22 -10.10 -3.15
CA ALA A 123 -14.62 -10.54 -4.48
C ALA A 123 -14.58 -9.41 -5.52
N THR A 124 -14.91 -8.18 -5.12
CA THR A 124 -15.05 -7.05 -6.06
C THR A 124 -13.97 -5.99 -5.90
N LEU A 125 -13.25 -5.98 -4.77
CA LEU A 125 -12.34 -4.92 -4.32
C LEU A 125 -13.00 -3.54 -4.22
N LEU A 126 -14.32 -3.51 -4.04
CA LEU A 126 -15.10 -2.30 -3.80
C LEU A 126 -15.53 -2.23 -2.33
N PRO A 127 -15.74 -1.02 -1.78
CA PRO A 127 -16.31 -0.87 -0.45
C PRO A 127 -17.72 -1.48 -0.40
N ASN A 128 -18.08 -2.05 0.74
CA ASN A 128 -19.44 -2.52 0.95
C ASN A 128 -20.40 -1.33 1.07
N GLU A 129 -21.66 -1.51 0.68
CA GLU A 129 -22.69 -0.46 0.67
C GLU A 129 -22.92 0.20 2.05
N ASN A 130 -22.57 -0.50 3.14
CA ASN A 130 -22.73 -0.03 4.52
C ASN A 130 -21.41 0.46 5.17
N THR A 131 -20.31 0.49 4.42
CA THR A 131 -18.97 0.87 4.95
C THR A 131 -18.47 2.23 4.46
N GLU A 132 -19.35 3.04 3.83
CA GLU A 132 -19.09 4.47 3.67
C GLU A 132 -19.21 5.24 5.00
N VAL A 133 -19.68 4.56 6.06
CA VAL A 133 -19.71 5.05 7.43
C VAL A 133 -18.42 4.62 8.13
N GLU A 134 -17.79 5.56 8.82
CA GLU A 134 -16.56 5.43 9.61
C GLU A 134 -16.65 4.43 10.79
N ASP A 135 -17.75 3.67 10.89
CA ASP A 135 -18.09 2.81 12.02
C ASP A 135 -18.29 1.36 11.55
N ALA A 136 -17.22 0.60 11.56
CA ALA A 136 -17.30 -0.84 11.80
C ALA A 136 -16.24 -1.15 12.85
N ASP A 137 -16.62 -1.93 13.88
CA ASP A 137 -15.83 -2.39 15.02
C ASP A 137 -14.53 -3.12 14.63
N GLU A 138 -13.63 -2.44 13.93
CA GLU A 138 -12.39 -2.93 13.40
C GLU A 138 -11.27 -2.30 14.23
N VAL A 139 -10.42 -3.15 14.81
CA VAL A 139 -9.24 -2.72 15.57
C VAL A 139 -8.52 -1.66 14.77
N GLU A 140 -8.39 -0.46 15.35
CA GLU A 140 -7.76 0.68 14.70
C GLU A 140 -6.36 0.26 14.23
N HIS A 141 -6.21 0.02 12.92
CA HIS A 141 -4.94 -0.42 12.37
C HIS A 141 -3.99 0.78 12.30
N ASP A 142 -3.09 0.88 13.28
CA ASP A 142 -1.98 1.84 13.25
C ASP A 142 -0.85 1.30 12.38
N CYS A 143 -0.77 1.83 11.16
CA CYS A 143 0.28 1.45 10.22
C CYS A 143 1.69 1.76 10.73
N LEU A 144 1.88 2.79 11.57
CA LEU A 144 3.20 3.16 12.09
C LEU A 144 3.65 2.15 13.14
N GLU A 145 2.81 1.85 14.12
CA GLU A 145 3.11 0.88 15.18
C GLU A 145 3.43 -0.50 14.59
N VAL A 146 2.59 -0.98 13.66
CA VAL A 146 2.80 -2.28 13.01
C VAL A 146 4.09 -2.30 12.21
N THR A 147 4.38 -1.22 11.47
CA THR A 147 5.63 -1.14 10.70
C THR A 147 6.83 -1.17 11.63
N GLU A 148 6.81 -0.39 12.71
CA GLU A 148 7.90 -0.35 13.70
C GLU A 148 8.10 -1.71 14.37
N MET A 149 7.02 -2.40 14.76
CA MET A 149 7.10 -3.73 15.35
C MET A 149 7.74 -4.75 14.42
N CYS A 150 7.36 -4.75 13.13
CA CYS A 150 7.91 -5.68 12.14
C CYS A 150 9.37 -5.40 11.78
N THR A 151 9.87 -4.19 12.04
CA THR A 151 11.19 -3.76 11.60
C THR A 151 12.17 -3.49 12.73
N LYS A 152 11.72 -3.61 13.98
CA LYS A 152 12.59 -3.55 15.16
C LYS A 152 13.74 -4.55 15.02
N PRO A 153 14.98 -4.14 15.34
CA PRO A 153 16.06 -5.09 15.54
C PRO A 153 15.61 -6.18 16.50
N ARG A 154 15.83 -7.43 16.10
CA ARG A 154 15.44 -8.61 16.87
C ARG A 154 15.96 -8.48 18.32
N PRO A 155 15.09 -8.33 19.33
CA PRO A 155 15.53 -8.09 20.71
C PRO A 155 16.23 -9.31 21.33
N ASP A 156 16.07 -10.47 20.70
CA ASP A 156 16.74 -11.74 20.99
C ASP A 156 18.19 -11.79 20.49
N ILE A 157 18.63 -10.87 19.63
CA ILE A 157 20.04 -10.74 19.25
C ILE A 157 20.80 -10.13 20.42
N LYS A 158 21.76 -10.89 20.95
CA LYS A 158 22.65 -10.48 22.04
C LYS A 158 24.10 -10.63 21.59
N ASP A 159 25.00 -9.91 22.25
CA ASP A 159 26.45 -10.07 22.12
C ASP A 159 26.98 -11.30 22.87
N THR A 160 26.14 -11.95 23.68
CA THR A 160 26.45 -13.18 24.40
C THR A 160 26.20 -14.41 23.53
N GLN A 161 27.11 -15.38 23.64
CA GLN A 161 26.98 -16.69 23.00
C GLN A 161 25.70 -17.43 23.47
N LEU A 162 25.04 -18.16 22.59
CA LEU A 162 23.86 -18.98 22.94
C LEU A 162 24.28 -20.15 23.84
N GLU A 163 23.40 -20.60 24.73
CA GLU A 163 23.70 -21.72 25.63
C GLU A 163 23.85 -23.06 24.88
N GLU A 164 23.07 -23.26 23.82
CA GLU A 164 23.14 -24.41 22.91
C GLU A 164 23.55 -23.92 21.53
N ASN A 165 24.81 -24.19 21.13
CA ASN A 165 25.29 -23.88 19.78
C ASN A 165 25.53 -25.18 19.00
N ASP A 166 24.88 -25.31 17.85
CA ASP A 166 25.18 -26.38 16.89
C ASP A 166 26.52 -26.15 16.16
N TYR A 167 26.93 -24.87 16.01
CA TYR A 167 28.12 -24.47 15.27
C TYR A 167 28.82 -23.29 15.94
N ILE A 168 30.16 -23.30 15.92
CA ILE A 168 31.00 -22.14 16.25
C ILE A 168 31.68 -21.71 14.95
N ILE A 169 31.32 -20.54 14.44
CA ILE A 169 31.81 -20.03 13.15
C ILE A 169 32.79 -18.89 13.44
N PHE A 170 34.00 -19.01 12.91
CA PHE A 170 35.00 -17.95 12.92
C PHE A 170 35.00 -17.26 11.55
N VAL A 171 35.08 -15.94 11.53
CA VAL A 171 35.10 -15.14 10.29
C VAL A 171 36.31 -14.19 10.38
N ASP A 172 37.28 -14.33 9.48
CA ASP A 172 38.32 -13.32 9.25
C ASP A 172 38.01 -12.50 7.99
N GLY A 173 38.74 -11.41 7.77
CA GLY A 173 38.53 -10.46 6.68
C GLY A 173 39.78 -10.25 5.84
#